data_AF-A0A1W9MA27-F1
#
_entry.id   AF-A0A1W9MA27-F1
#
_cell.length_a   1.000
_cell.length_b   1.000
_cell.length_c   1.000
_cell.angle_alpha   90.00
_cell.angle_beta   90.00
_cell.angle_gamma   90.00
#
_symmetry.space_group_name_H-M   'P 1'
#
loop_
_entity.id
_entity.type
_entity.pdbx_description
1 polymer ?
#
loop_
_entity_poly.entity_id
_entity_poly.type
_entity_poly.pdbx_seq_one_letter_code
_entity_poly.pdbx_strand_id
1 'polypeptide(L)'
;MPNTLAHLGVQGVLHRTFFPRLDLRWALVGCVLPDLSWILQRLLLLLAPGLDLLDLRLYVMVQASFVLCLLPAAALALCARRPWPAFLLMAGNSFLHLLLDALEIKWANGVHLAAPLSWHLTAFGLWWPESLWVSAMTLSGIGLLLWQGGALLRQDSPWLRPGLARALTVLVLLLTYMLLPLAWMDAAEAVDNHYVHTLRQVSERSGRAIAFDRCRYDPALGGVRIFSGEQLQVRGLALAKPATVSLSGRFLDPTTVEVRDWHRHWPLARDLTSSLGLVAVLIVLIGRRRDRAQVGGG
;
A
#
# COMPACT_ATOMS: atom_id res chain seq x y z
N MET A 1 -2.64 2.96 -2.69
CA MET A 1 -1.18 3.08 -2.61
C MET A 1 -0.84 4.47 -2.10
N PRO A 2 -0.27 4.58 -0.90
CA PRO A 2 0.29 5.80 -0.38
C PRO A 2 1.50 6.27 -1.18
N ASN A 3 1.96 7.47 -0.84
CA ASN A 3 3.05 8.15 -1.52
C ASN A 3 4.39 7.50 -1.11
N THR A 4 4.87 6.53 -1.89
CA THR A 4 6.10 5.79 -1.61
C THR A 4 7.28 6.71 -1.31
N LEU A 5 7.45 7.84 -2.01
CA LEU A 5 8.52 8.81 -1.72
C LEU A 5 8.41 9.42 -0.32
N ALA A 6 7.20 9.71 0.18
CA ALA A 6 7.01 10.19 1.54
C ALA A 6 7.45 9.14 2.58
N HIS A 7 7.09 7.87 2.37
CA HIS A 7 7.57 6.78 3.23
C HIS A 7 9.10 6.66 3.18
N LEU A 8 9.71 6.73 1.99
CA LEU A 8 11.16 6.70 1.86
C LEU A 8 11.84 7.85 2.62
N GLY A 9 11.24 9.05 2.60
CA GLY A 9 11.75 10.20 3.33
C GLY A 9 11.82 9.96 4.83
N VAL A 10 10.72 9.52 5.45
CA VAL A 10 10.69 9.24 6.89
C VAL A 10 11.59 8.04 7.22
N GLN A 11 11.36 6.91 6.54
CA GLN A 11 11.96 5.63 6.88
C GLN A 11 13.45 5.60 6.55
N GLY A 12 13.85 6.20 5.44
CA GLY A 12 15.25 6.27 5.04
C GLY A 12 16.08 7.22 5.90
N VAL A 13 15.50 8.33 6.36
CA VAL A 13 16.16 9.21 7.35
C VAL A 13 16.33 8.47 8.67
N LEU A 14 15.28 7.84 9.19
CA LEU A 14 15.35 7.06 10.43
C LEU A 14 16.38 5.92 10.33
N HIS A 15 16.40 5.20 9.20
CA HIS A 15 17.41 4.16 8.95
C HIS A 15 18.82 4.73 9.04
N ARG A 16 19.06 5.90 8.46
CA ARG A 16 20.40 6.50 8.45
C ARG A 16 20.82 7.04 9.81
N THR A 17 19.87 7.49 10.61
CA THR A 17 20.15 7.96 11.97
C THR A 17 20.41 6.79 12.92
N PHE A 18 19.59 5.73 12.88
CA PHE A 18 19.62 4.67 13.89
C PHE A 18 20.35 3.40 13.45
N PHE A 19 20.39 3.11 12.14
CA PHE A 19 20.95 1.87 11.59
C PHE A 19 21.94 2.11 10.43
N PRO A 20 22.91 3.04 10.53
CA PRO A 20 23.76 3.44 9.41
C PRO A 20 24.66 2.32 8.86
N ARG A 21 24.86 1.25 9.64
CA ARG A 21 25.67 0.08 9.26
C ARG A 21 24.88 -0.99 8.51
N LEU A 22 23.56 -0.91 8.52
CA LEU A 22 22.69 -1.85 7.80
C LEU A 22 22.45 -1.33 6.39
N ASP A 23 22.27 -2.26 5.46
CA ASP A 23 21.99 -1.93 4.06
C ASP A 23 20.58 -1.32 3.94
N LEU A 24 20.53 -0.07 3.48
CA LEU A 24 19.29 0.69 3.33
C LEU A 24 18.29 -0.02 2.42
N ARG A 25 18.75 -0.82 1.45
CA ARG A 25 17.88 -1.52 0.49
C ARG A 25 16.85 -2.41 1.18
N TRP A 26 17.18 -3.02 2.31
CA TRP A 26 16.22 -3.79 3.10
C TRP A 26 15.17 -2.92 3.77
N ALA A 27 15.53 -1.71 4.22
CA ALA A 27 14.54 -0.75 4.71
C ALA A 27 13.60 -0.32 3.58
N LEU A 28 14.14 0.00 2.38
CA LEU A 28 13.34 0.37 1.20
C LEU A 28 12.37 -0.73 0.78
N VAL A 29 12.79 -1.99 0.82
CA VAL A 29 11.91 -3.14 0.57
C VAL A 29 10.79 -3.19 1.62
N GLY A 30 11.14 -3.05 2.90
CA GLY A 30 10.17 -2.97 4.00
C GLY A 30 9.16 -1.84 3.81
N CYS A 31 9.56 -0.70 3.22
CA CYS A 31 8.66 0.40 2.87
C CYS A 31 7.63 0.02 1.80
N VAL A 32 7.89 -0.98 0.96
CA VAL A 32 7.03 -1.36 -0.18
C VAL A 32 6.16 -2.58 0.14
N LEU A 33 6.59 -3.43 1.08
CA LEU A 33 5.88 -4.69 1.38
C LEU A 33 4.39 -4.52 1.72
N PRO A 34 3.95 -3.55 2.53
CA PRO A 34 2.52 -3.35 2.79
C PRO A 34 1.70 -2.97 1.55
N ASP A 35 2.37 -2.36 0.57
CA ASP A 35 1.76 -1.98 -0.70
C ASP A 35 1.74 -3.10 -1.74
N LEU A 36 2.45 -4.21 -1.49
CA LEU A 36 2.58 -5.28 -2.45
C LEU A 36 1.22 -5.83 -2.88
N SER A 37 0.29 -6.02 -1.94
CA SER A 37 -1.04 -6.53 -2.26
C SER A 37 -1.83 -5.56 -3.16
N TRP A 38 -1.73 -4.25 -2.93
CA TRP A 38 -2.36 -3.22 -3.77
C TRP A 38 -1.74 -3.16 -5.17
N ILE A 39 -0.43 -3.37 -5.29
CA ILE A 39 0.26 -3.47 -6.58
C ILE A 39 -0.24 -4.71 -7.34
N LEU A 40 -0.26 -5.86 -6.67
CA LEU A 40 -0.74 -7.12 -7.23
C LEU A 40 -2.21 -7.03 -7.66
N GLN A 41 -3.06 -6.36 -6.87
CA GLN A 41 -4.44 -6.09 -7.24
C GLN A 41 -4.55 -5.40 -8.60
N ARG A 42 -3.78 -4.33 -8.80
CA ARG A 42 -3.81 -3.56 -10.06
C ARG A 42 -3.35 -4.40 -11.24
N LEU A 43 -2.36 -5.27 -11.05
CA LEU A 43 -1.90 -6.20 -12.08
C LEU A 43 -2.98 -7.26 -12.39
N LEU A 44 -3.62 -7.82 -11.38
CA LEU A 44 -4.68 -8.81 -11.56
C LEU A 44 -5.89 -8.25 -12.30
N LEU A 45 -6.29 -7.00 -12.02
CA LEU A 45 -7.38 -6.33 -12.74
C LEU A 45 -7.11 -6.17 -14.24
N LEU A 46 -5.84 -6.11 -14.66
CA LEU A 46 -5.48 -6.09 -16.08
C LEU A 46 -5.56 -7.48 -16.73
N LEU A 47 -5.30 -8.54 -15.96
CA LEU A 47 -5.21 -9.91 -16.45
C LEU A 47 -6.53 -10.68 -16.36
N ALA A 48 -7.41 -10.30 -15.42
CA ALA A 48 -8.65 -11.00 -15.12
C ALA A 48 -9.81 -10.00 -14.86
N PRO A 49 -10.40 -9.41 -15.91
CA PRO A 49 -11.42 -8.36 -15.78
C PRO A 49 -12.78 -8.85 -15.22
N GLY A 50 -12.97 -10.15 -15.01
CA GLY A 50 -14.21 -10.75 -14.50
C GLY A 50 -14.20 -11.10 -13.01
N LEU A 51 -13.16 -10.73 -12.26
CA LEU A 51 -13.10 -10.99 -10.82
C LEU A 51 -14.14 -10.15 -10.07
N ASP A 52 -14.74 -10.74 -9.03
CA ASP A 52 -15.55 -9.98 -8.07
C ASP A 52 -14.64 -8.96 -7.36
N LEU A 53 -14.97 -7.68 -7.53
CA LEU A 53 -14.19 -6.55 -7.04
C LEU A 53 -14.32 -6.34 -5.52
N LEU A 54 -15.42 -6.83 -4.91
CA LEU A 54 -15.59 -6.81 -3.45
C LEU A 54 -14.72 -7.89 -2.80
N ASP A 55 -14.76 -9.12 -3.33
CA ASP A 55 -13.92 -10.22 -2.84
C ASP A 55 -12.43 -9.90 -3.02
N LEU A 56 -12.05 -9.37 -4.19
CA LEU A 56 -10.69 -8.93 -4.43
C LEU A 56 -10.25 -7.82 -3.47
N ARG A 57 -11.15 -6.89 -3.11
CA ARG A 57 -10.86 -5.85 -2.11
C ARG A 57 -10.59 -6.47 -0.74
N LEU A 58 -11.44 -7.39 -0.27
CA LEU A 58 -11.26 -8.08 1.00
C LEU A 58 -9.95 -8.86 1.03
N TYR A 59 -9.69 -9.65 0.00
CA TYR A 59 -8.45 -10.43 -0.14
C TYR A 59 -7.21 -9.54 0.01
N VAL A 60 -7.15 -8.44 -0.74
CA VAL A 60 -6.00 -7.54 -0.79
C VAL A 60 -5.80 -6.81 0.53
N MET A 61 -6.88 -6.43 1.19
CA MET A 61 -6.85 -5.78 2.50
C MET A 61 -6.36 -6.73 3.59
N VAL A 62 -6.87 -7.96 3.62
CA VAL A 62 -6.37 -8.99 4.54
C VAL A 62 -4.87 -9.18 4.30
N GLN A 63 -4.47 -9.33 3.04
CA GLN A 63 -3.08 -9.50 2.61
C GLN A 63 -2.17 -8.31 2.99
N ALA A 64 -2.72 -7.10 3.08
CA ALA A 64 -2.01 -5.89 3.52
C ALA A 64 -1.81 -5.80 5.04
N SER A 65 -2.36 -6.73 5.83
CA SER A 65 -2.17 -6.74 7.29
C SER A 65 -0.71 -6.89 7.69
N PHE A 66 -0.35 -6.32 8.84
CA PHE A 66 1.03 -6.34 9.31
C PHE A 66 1.57 -7.77 9.44
N VAL A 67 0.80 -8.69 10.03
CA VAL A 67 1.20 -10.09 10.19
C VAL A 67 1.46 -10.76 8.85
N LEU A 68 0.62 -10.52 7.83
CA LEU A 68 0.87 -11.06 6.50
C LEU A 68 2.06 -10.40 5.80
N CYS A 69 2.37 -9.14 6.08
CA CYS A 69 3.60 -8.50 5.58
C CYS A 69 4.89 -9.13 6.14
N LEU A 70 4.83 -9.81 7.30
CA LEU A 70 5.99 -10.51 7.87
C LEU A 70 6.39 -11.74 7.05
N LEU A 71 5.45 -12.37 6.34
CA LEU A 71 5.72 -13.56 5.52
C LEU A 71 6.64 -13.24 4.31
N PRO A 72 6.33 -12.27 3.43
CA PRO A 72 7.25 -11.89 2.36
C PRO A 72 8.53 -11.24 2.91
N ALA A 73 8.48 -10.53 4.04
CA ALA A 73 9.70 -10.05 4.70
C ALA A 73 10.62 -11.20 5.10
N ALA A 74 10.10 -12.26 5.72
CA ALA A 74 10.85 -13.45 6.10
C ALA A 74 11.38 -14.20 4.86
N ALA A 75 10.55 -14.33 3.82
CA ALA A 75 10.94 -14.97 2.57
C ALA A 75 12.11 -14.23 1.91
N LEU A 76 12.02 -12.90 1.76
CA LEU A 76 13.10 -12.09 1.17
C LEU A 76 14.36 -12.09 2.06
N ALA A 77 14.20 -12.14 3.37
CA ALA A 77 15.32 -12.18 4.31
C ALA A 77 16.13 -13.48 4.18
N LEU A 78 15.52 -14.62 3.87
CA LEU A 78 16.24 -15.88 3.60
C LEU A 78 17.18 -15.79 2.39
N CYS A 79 16.92 -14.84 1.49
CA CYS A 79 17.77 -14.49 0.35
C CYS A 79 18.83 -13.42 0.71
N ALA A 80 18.97 -13.02 1.97
CA ALA A 80 19.99 -12.06 2.41
C ALA A 80 21.25 -12.75 2.94
N ARG A 81 22.40 -12.06 2.87
CA ARG A 81 23.65 -12.49 3.56
C ARG A 81 23.47 -12.61 5.08
N ARG A 82 22.66 -11.73 5.66
CA ARG A 82 22.33 -11.69 7.08
C ARG A 82 20.80 -11.72 7.24
N PRO A 83 20.18 -12.90 7.24
CA PRO A 83 18.72 -13.02 7.20
C PRO A 83 18.03 -12.30 8.35
N TRP A 84 18.48 -12.53 9.59
CA TRP A 84 17.82 -11.96 10.75
C TRP A 84 17.81 -10.41 10.78
N PRO A 85 18.95 -9.71 10.58
CA PRO A 85 18.94 -8.25 10.44
C PRO A 85 18.08 -7.75 9.27
N ALA A 86 18.10 -8.44 8.13
CA ALA A 86 17.28 -8.05 6.97
C ALA A 86 15.78 -8.18 7.29
N PHE A 87 15.38 -9.28 7.94
CA PHE A 87 14.00 -9.51 8.38
C PHE A 87 13.55 -8.43 9.34
N LEU A 88 14.30 -8.18 10.42
CA LEU A 88 13.94 -7.17 11.42
C LEU A 88 13.81 -5.78 10.80
N LEU A 89 14.71 -5.43 9.88
CA LEU A 89 14.68 -4.15 9.20
C LEU A 89 13.46 -4.03 8.27
N MET A 90 13.15 -5.06 7.48
CA MET A 90 11.95 -5.07 6.64
C MET A 90 10.67 -5.03 7.49
N ALA A 91 10.56 -5.87 8.52
CA ALA A 91 9.41 -5.92 9.42
C ALA A 91 9.18 -4.58 10.12
N GLY A 92 10.25 -3.97 10.67
CA GLY A 92 10.16 -2.65 11.31
C GLY A 92 9.73 -1.54 10.34
N ASN A 93 10.23 -1.56 9.10
CA ASN A 93 9.83 -0.58 8.08
C ASN A 93 8.41 -0.82 7.56
N SER A 94 7.95 -2.07 7.44
CA SER A 94 6.56 -2.39 7.12
C SER A 94 5.61 -1.94 8.23
N PHE A 95 5.98 -2.16 9.49
CA PHE A 95 5.22 -1.62 10.63
C PHE A 95 5.13 -0.10 10.58
N LEU A 96 6.27 0.58 10.40
CA LEU A 96 6.32 2.03 10.30
C LEU A 96 5.55 2.54 9.08
N HIS A 97 5.54 1.81 7.97
CA HIS A 97 4.76 2.16 6.79
C HIS A 97 3.28 2.16 7.15
N LEU A 98 2.79 1.08 7.77
CA LEU A 98 1.39 0.98 8.18
C LEU A 98 1.03 2.06 9.22
N LEU A 99 1.93 2.39 10.13
CA LEU A 99 1.71 3.51 11.06
C LEU A 99 1.58 4.85 10.34
N LEU A 100 2.48 5.17 9.40
CA LEU A 100 2.37 6.38 8.59
C LEU A 100 1.05 6.40 7.80
N ASP A 101 0.65 5.24 7.29
CA ASP A 101 -0.61 5.08 6.59
C ASP A 101 -1.83 5.33 7.46
N ALA A 102 -1.76 4.99 8.74
CA ALA A 102 -2.81 5.26 9.72
C ALA A 102 -2.89 6.75 10.11
N LEU A 103 -1.80 7.52 9.96
CA LEU A 103 -1.80 8.96 10.23
C LEU A 103 -2.51 9.75 9.13
N GLU A 104 -2.59 9.20 7.91
CA GLU A 104 -3.32 9.84 6.82
C GLU A 104 -4.85 9.70 7.00
N ILE A 105 -5.58 10.74 6.63
CA ILE A 105 -7.04 10.69 6.49
C ILE A 105 -7.35 9.90 5.21
N LYS A 106 -7.88 8.69 5.38
CA LYS A 106 -8.38 7.83 4.30
C LYS A 106 -9.74 7.27 4.72
N TRP A 107 -10.83 7.77 4.18
CA TRP A 107 -12.16 7.32 4.64
C TRP A 107 -12.45 5.88 4.22
N ALA A 108 -13.09 5.13 5.12
CA ALA A 108 -13.32 3.68 4.98
C ALA A 108 -12.05 2.85 4.79
N ASN A 109 -10.89 3.40 5.12
CA ASN A 109 -9.59 2.79 4.88
C ASN A 109 -8.71 3.04 6.12
N GLY A 110 -7.76 2.15 6.35
CA GLY A 110 -6.90 2.16 7.52
C GLY A 110 -5.94 0.99 7.44
N VAL A 111 -5.37 0.59 8.57
CA VAL A 111 -4.41 -0.52 8.60
C VAL A 111 -4.80 -1.58 9.61
N HIS A 112 -4.49 -2.83 9.30
CA HIS A 112 -4.65 -3.95 10.22
C HIS A 112 -3.33 -4.28 10.90
N LEU A 113 -3.10 -3.71 12.08
CA LEU A 113 -1.91 -3.99 12.89
C LEU A 113 -2.04 -5.27 13.72
N ALA A 114 -3.27 -5.60 14.14
CA ALA A 114 -3.56 -6.69 15.06
C ALA A 114 -4.27 -7.89 14.41
N ALA A 115 -4.50 -7.89 13.09
CA ALA A 115 -5.05 -9.06 12.40
C ALA A 115 -4.08 -10.25 12.53
N PRO A 116 -4.56 -11.49 12.70
CA PRO A 116 -5.96 -11.92 12.68
C PRO A 116 -6.68 -11.84 14.05
N LEU A 117 -6.04 -11.31 15.10
CA LEU A 117 -6.65 -11.20 16.43
C LEU A 117 -7.75 -10.14 16.48
N SER A 118 -7.64 -9.09 15.67
CA SER A 118 -8.67 -8.07 15.48
C SER A 118 -8.67 -7.56 14.04
N TRP A 119 -9.84 -7.52 13.43
CA TRP A 119 -10.06 -7.00 12.08
C TRP A 119 -10.48 -5.53 12.05
N HIS A 120 -10.54 -4.85 13.19
CA HIS A 120 -10.78 -3.42 13.21
C HIS A 120 -9.62 -2.65 12.57
N LEU A 121 -9.95 -1.62 11.79
CA LEU A 121 -8.98 -0.73 11.19
C LEU A 121 -8.39 0.22 12.24
N THR A 122 -7.08 0.37 12.22
CA THR A 122 -6.39 1.46 12.90
C THR A 122 -6.30 2.65 11.95
N ALA A 123 -6.88 3.79 12.35
CA ALA A 123 -6.76 5.07 11.64
C ALA A 123 -6.75 6.22 12.65
N PHE A 124 -5.66 6.99 12.68
CA PHE A 124 -5.51 8.18 13.52
C PHE A 124 -6.00 9.45 12.82
N GLY A 125 -5.90 9.50 11.48
CA GLY A 125 -6.53 10.55 10.67
C GLY A 125 -6.07 11.97 10.98
N LEU A 126 -4.75 12.21 11.01
CA LEU A 126 -4.17 13.51 11.36
C LEU A 126 -4.08 14.48 10.19
N TRP A 127 -3.81 13.99 8.97
CA TRP A 127 -3.62 14.87 7.81
C TRP A 127 -4.08 14.24 6.51
N TRP A 128 -4.49 15.08 5.56
CA TRP A 128 -4.75 14.65 4.20
C TRP A 128 -3.45 14.23 3.48
N PRO A 129 -3.52 13.27 2.54
CA PRO A 129 -2.37 12.87 1.71
C PRO A 129 -1.75 14.03 0.91
N GLU A 130 -2.52 15.08 0.65
CA GLU A 130 -2.09 16.29 -0.06
C GLU A 130 -1.55 17.39 0.87
N SER A 131 -1.37 17.11 2.17
CA SER A 131 -0.90 18.11 3.14
C SER A 131 0.56 18.54 2.92
N LEU A 132 0.91 19.69 3.51
CA LEU A 132 2.29 20.19 3.53
C LEU A 132 3.25 19.19 4.19
N TRP A 133 2.79 18.44 5.21
CA TRP A 133 3.59 17.42 5.89
C TRP A 133 3.99 16.28 4.96
N VAL A 134 3.02 15.73 4.21
CA VAL A 134 3.30 14.68 3.23
C VAL A 134 4.19 15.21 2.11
N SER A 135 4.01 16.47 1.70
CA SER A 135 4.89 17.13 0.73
C SER A 135 6.33 17.25 1.24
N ALA A 136 6.53 17.68 2.49
CA ALA A 136 7.85 17.76 3.11
C ALA A 136 8.52 16.38 3.23
N MET A 137 7.77 15.35 3.63
CA MET A 137 8.25 13.96 3.65
C MET A 137 8.64 13.47 2.25
N THR A 138 7.86 13.84 1.22
CA THR A 138 8.16 13.51 -0.18
C THR A 138 9.46 14.14 -0.65
N LEU A 139 9.66 15.44 -0.37
CA LEU A 139 10.90 16.15 -0.70
C LEU A 139 12.10 15.54 0.04
N SER A 140 11.92 15.13 1.29
CA SER A 140 12.93 14.39 2.05
C SER A 140 13.29 13.06 1.37
N GLY A 141 12.30 12.30 0.90
CA GLY A 141 12.53 11.06 0.15
C GLY A 141 13.28 11.28 -1.16
N ILE A 142 12.92 12.32 -1.92
CA ILE A 142 13.66 12.73 -3.12
C ILE A 142 15.11 13.09 -2.77
N GLY A 143 15.31 13.93 -1.74
CA GLY A 143 16.64 14.32 -1.27
C GLY A 143 17.50 13.13 -0.85
N LEU A 144 16.91 12.16 -0.14
CA LEU A 144 17.58 10.91 0.24
C LEU A 144 18.02 10.12 -1.00
N LEU A 145 17.14 9.95 -1.99
CA LEU A 145 17.43 9.23 -3.22
C LEU A 145 18.52 9.92 -4.05
N LEU A 146 18.50 11.26 -4.13
CA LEU A 146 19.54 12.01 -4.83
C LEU A 146 20.89 11.92 -4.11
N TRP A 147 20.88 12.02 -2.78
CA TRP A 147 22.09 11.97 -1.98
C TRP A 147 22.74 10.58 -1.97
N GLN A 148 21.93 9.52 -1.89
CA GLN A 148 22.44 8.16 -1.64
C GLN A 148 22.27 7.20 -2.81
N GLY A 149 21.37 7.49 -3.75
CA GLY A 149 21.06 6.59 -4.87
C GLY A 149 22.31 6.21 -5.65
N GLY A 150 23.18 7.18 -5.94
CA GLY A 150 24.46 6.90 -6.60
C GLY A 150 25.38 5.97 -5.81
N ALA A 151 25.42 6.07 -4.49
CA ALA A 151 26.20 5.17 -3.65
C ALA A 151 25.58 3.77 -3.60
N LEU A 152 24.25 3.67 -3.46
CA LEU A 152 23.52 2.40 -3.40
C LEU A 152 23.63 1.61 -4.71
N LEU A 153 23.57 2.29 -5.86
CA LEU A 153 23.73 1.68 -7.19
C LEU A 153 25.14 1.10 -7.43
N ARG A 154 26.14 1.56 -6.67
CA ARG A 154 27.52 1.07 -6.76
C ARG A 154 27.81 -0.07 -5.78
N GLN A 155 26.91 -0.36 -4.85
CA GLN A 155 27.08 -1.44 -3.88
C GLN A 155 26.72 -2.79 -4.51
N ASP A 156 27.43 -3.84 -4.12
CA ASP A 156 27.09 -5.21 -4.53
C ASP A 156 25.66 -5.55 -4.15
N SER A 157 25.00 -6.41 -4.94
CA SER A 157 23.65 -6.87 -4.65
C SER A 157 23.53 -7.41 -3.21
N PRO A 158 22.48 -7.04 -2.46
CA PRO A 158 22.25 -7.58 -1.12
C PRO A 158 21.71 -9.01 -1.17
N TRP A 159 21.25 -9.44 -2.35
CA TRP A 159 20.63 -10.73 -2.61
C TRP A 159 21.66 -11.84 -2.80
N LEU A 160 21.39 -12.98 -2.18
CA LEU A 160 22.04 -14.26 -2.38
C LEU A 160 21.09 -15.22 -3.07
N ARG A 161 21.65 -16.19 -3.80
CA ARG A 161 20.90 -17.36 -4.24
C ARG A 161 20.73 -18.31 -3.06
N PRO A 162 19.50 -18.60 -2.60
CA PRO A 162 19.29 -19.56 -1.51
C PRO A 162 19.64 -20.98 -1.98
N GLY A 163 20.19 -21.81 -1.09
CA GLY A 163 20.26 -23.26 -1.31
C GLY A 163 18.86 -23.90 -1.26
N LEU A 164 18.74 -25.16 -1.70
CA LEU A 164 17.44 -25.84 -1.88
C LEU A 164 16.53 -25.75 -0.65
N ALA A 165 17.04 -26.05 0.54
CA ALA A 165 16.25 -26.00 1.77
C ALA A 165 15.66 -24.60 2.03
N ARG A 166 16.48 -23.54 1.88
CA ARG A 166 16.01 -22.15 2.02
C ARG A 166 15.01 -21.79 0.93
N ALA A 167 15.23 -22.25 -0.31
CA ALA A 167 14.31 -22.00 -1.41
C ALA A 167 12.93 -22.62 -1.17
N LEU A 168 12.87 -23.85 -0.61
CA LEU A 168 11.61 -24.48 -0.21
C LEU A 168 10.91 -23.69 0.89
N THR A 169 11.64 -23.21 1.91
CA THR A 169 11.06 -22.35 2.96
C THR A 169 10.51 -21.05 2.38
N VAL A 170 11.25 -20.41 1.46
CA VAL A 170 10.78 -19.21 0.74
C VAL A 170 9.48 -19.50 0.00
N LEU A 171 9.42 -20.62 -0.73
CA LEU A 171 8.21 -21.02 -1.45
C LEU A 171 7.02 -21.20 -0.50
N VAL A 172 7.20 -21.92 0.61
CA VAL A 172 6.14 -22.14 1.61
C VAL A 172 5.65 -20.82 2.20
N LEU A 173 6.56 -19.89 2.55
CA LEU A 173 6.19 -18.57 3.09
C LEU A 173 5.39 -17.75 2.07
N LEU A 174 5.80 -17.74 0.80
CA LEU A 174 5.10 -17.02 -0.26
C LEU A 174 3.75 -17.65 -0.59
N LEU A 175 3.66 -18.98 -0.62
CA LEU A 175 2.38 -19.69 -0.79
C LEU A 175 1.44 -19.39 0.38
N THR A 176 1.96 -19.36 1.60
CA THR A 176 1.16 -18.99 2.78
C THR A 176 0.66 -17.55 2.66
N TYR A 177 1.49 -16.62 2.22
CA TYR A 177 1.09 -15.22 1.98
C TYR A 177 0.00 -15.07 0.92
N MET A 178 -0.05 -15.96 -0.08
CA MET A 178 -1.09 -15.97 -1.12
C MET A 178 -2.36 -16.72 -0.70
N LEU A 179 -2.25 -17.79 0.07
CA LEU A 179 -3.40 -18.64 0.40
C LEU A 179 -4.12 -18.21 1.68
N LEU A 180 -3.37 -17.71 2.67
CA LEU A 180 -3.92 -17.39 3.99
C LEU A 180 -5.01 -16.29 3.97
N PRO A 181 -4.97 -15.27 3.09
CA PRO A 181 -6.06 -14.31 3.00
C PRO A 181 -7.44 -14.95 2.78
N LEU A 182 -7.52 -16.04 2.00
CA LEU A 182 -8.78 -16.74 1.70
C LEU A 182 -9.47 -17.27 2.97
N ALA A 183 -8.69 -17.66 3.98
CA ALA A 183 -9.23 -18.19 5.22
C ALA A 183 -9.80 -17.10 6.15
N TRP A 184 -9.52 -15.82 5.86
CA TRP A 184 -9.79 -14.70 6.77
C TRP A 184 -10.68 -13.62 6.16
N MET A 185 -11.07 -13.74 4.89
CA MET A 185 -11.95 -12.78 4.21
C MET A 185 -13.29 -12.61 4.93
N ASP A 186 -13.92 -13.70 5.35
CA ASP A 186 -15.23 -13.65 6.04
C ASP A 186 -15.15 -12.87 7.35
N ALA A 187 -14.07 -13.05 8.11
CA ALA A 187 -13.87 -12.33 9.37
C ALA A 187 -13.65 -10.82 9.14
N ALA A 188 -12.99 -10.46 8.03
CA ALA A 188 -12.79 -9.08 7.65
C ALA A 188 -14.07 -8.43 7.07
N GLU A 189 -14.92 -9.20 6.39
CA GLU A 189 -16.24 -8.76 5.93
C GLU A 189 -17.22 -8.58 7.10
N ALA A 190 -17.18 -9.45 8.10
CA ALA A 190 -18.08 -9.39 9.25
C ALA A 190 -17.95 -8.10 10.07
N VAL A 191 -16.79 -7.44 10.05
CA VAL A 191 -16.57 -6.12 10.69
C VAL A 191 -16.79 -4.95 9.72
N ASP A 192 -17.34 -5.23 8.54
CA ASP A 192 -17.67 -4.29 7.47
C ASP A 192 -16.50 -3.41 7.01
N ASN A 193 -15.30 -4.02 6.92
CA ASN A 193 -14.14 -3.30 6.42
C ASN A 193 -14.36 -2.82 4.97
N HIS A 194 -13.95 -1.58 4.68
CA HIS A 194 -14.27 -0.89 3.42
C HIS A 194 -15.77 -0.85 3.08
N TYR A 195 -16.64 -1.04 4.06
CA TYR A 195 -18.08 -1.19 3.89
C TYR A 195 -18.48 -2.33 2.94
N VAL A 196 -17.65 -3.37 2.80
CA VAL A 196 -17.91 -4.46 1.83
C VAL A 196 -19.22 -5.20 2.16
N HIS A 197 -19.49 -5.47 3.43
CA HIS A 197 -20.73 -6.13 3.84
C HIS A 197 -21.94 -5.25 3.53
N THR A 198 -21.87 -3.96 3.87
CA THR A 198 -22.91 -2.98 3.52
C THR A 198 -23.11 -2.89 2.00
N LEU A 199 -22.05 -2.94 1.21
CA LEU A 199 -22.13 -2.93 -0.25
C LEU A 199 -22.71 -4.25 -0.80
N ARG A 200 -22.45 -5.40 -0.18
CA ARG A 200 -23.01 -6.68 -0.63
C ARG A 200 -24.52 -6.78 -0.36
N GLN A 201 -24.97 -6.24 0.78
CA GLN A 201 -26.38 -6.28 1.20
C GLN A 201 -27.22 -5.12 0.64
N VAL A 202 -27.38 -5.09 -0.69
CA VAL A 202 -28.05 -3.99 -1.42
C VAL A 202 -29.42 -3.61 -0.85
N SER A 203 -30.24 -4.60 -0.48
CA SER A 203 -31.58 -4.36 0.10
C SER A 203 -31.56 -3.72 1.48
N GLU A 204 -30.45 -3.81 2.22
CA GLU A 204 -30.32 -3.34 3.61
C GLU A 204 -29.53 -2.03 3.74
N ARG A 205 -29.12 -1.44 2.62
CA ARG A 205 -28.28 -0.23 2.60
C ARG A 205 -28.98 0.99 3.17
N SER A 206 -30.29 1.15 2.97
CA SER A 206 -30.99 2.39 3.38
C SER A 206 -30.77 2.70 4.86
N GLY A 207 -30.30 3.91 5.15
CA GLY A 207 -29.96 4.37 6.50
C GLY A 207 -28.55 4.00 6.98
N ARG A 208 -27.84 3.08 6.31
CA ARG A 208 -26.48 2.67 6.69
C ARG A 208 -25.46 3.76 6.36
N ALA A 209 -24.47 3.90 7.23
CA ALA A 209 -23.32 4.77 6.98
C ALA A 209 -22.46 4.19 5.86
N ILE A 210 -21.80 5.08 5.12
CA ILE A 210 -20.88 4.69 4.04
C ILE A 210 -19.79 5.74 3.91
N ALA A 211 -18.60 5.32 3.52
CA ALA A 211 -17.57 6.23 3.09
C ALA A 211 -16.71 5.61 1.99
N PHE A 212 -16.12 6.46 1.17
CA PHE A 212 -15.26 6.07 0.06
C PHE A 212 -14.00 6.91 0.04
N ASP A 213 -12.84 6.26 -0.07
CA ASP A 213 -11.56 6.89 -0.35
C ASP A 213 -11.35 6.97 -1.88
N ARG A 214 -11.14 8.19 -2.40
CA ARG A 214 -10.69 8.47 -3.78
C ARG A 214 -11.55 7.81 -4.89
N CYS A 215 -12.88 7.91 -4.79
CA CYS A 215 -13.80 7.54 -5.87
C CYS A 215 -13.84 8.61 -6.99
N ARG A 216 -14.34 8.22 -8.18
CA ARG A 216 -14.46 9.16 -9.31
C ARG A 216 -15.86 9.76 -9.37
N TYR A 217 -15.98 11.06 -9.18
CA TYR A 217 -17.22 11.80 -9.39
C TYR A 217 -17.41 12.15 -10.87
N ASP A 218 -18.61 11.89 -11.38
CA ASP A 218 -19.04 12.23 -12.73
C ASP A 218 -20.20 13.25 -12.68
N PRO A 219 -19.97 14.51 -13.10
CA PRO A 219 -21.01 15.54 -13.08
C PRO A 219 -22.17 15.25 -14.02
N ALA A 220 -21.96 14.52 -15.12
CA ALA A 220 -23.02 14.20 -16.07
C ALA A 220 -24.05 13.22 -15.46
N LEU A 221 -23.59 12.40 -14.52
CA LEU A 221 -24.42 11.40 -13.85
C LEU A 221 -24.87 11.81 -12.45
N GLY A 222 -24.33 12.91 -11.90
CA GLY A 222 -24.62 13.33 -10.52
C GLY A 222 -24.17 12.31 -9.48
N GLY A 223 -23.14 11.52 -9.78
CA GLY A 223 -22.82 10.31 -9.04
C GLY A 223 -21.32 10.03 -8.94
N VAL A 224 -20.99 9.02 -8.15
CA VAL A 224 -19.63 8.50 -8.01
C VAL A 224 -19.55 7.07 -8.52
N ARG A 225 -18.43 6.74 -9.17
CA ARG A 225 -18.05 5.35 -9.44
C ARG A 225 -17.12 4.87 -8.34
N ILE A 226 -17.54 3.82 -7.64
CA ILE A 226 -16.79 3.24 -6.51
C ILE A 226 -15.93 2.07 -6.98
N PHE A 227 -15.18 1.49 -6.05
CA PHE A 227 -14.20 0.45 -6.39
C PHE A 227 -14.80 -0.88 -6.82
N SER A 228 -16.07 -1.15 -6.49
CA SER A 228 -16.81 -2.31 -7.01
C SER A 228 -17.23 -2.14 -8.47
N GLY A 229 -16.94 -0.99 -9.09
CA GLY A 229 -17.42 -0.63 -10.42
C GLY A 229 -18.84 -0.05 -10.42
N GLU A 230 -19.56 -0.18 -9.31
CA GLU A 230 -20.91 0.37 -9.12
C GLU A 230 -20.92 1.90 -9.25
N GLN A 231 -22.01 2.42 -9.80
CA GLN A 231 -22.30 3.86 -9.85
C GLN A 231 -23.37 4.19 -8.82
N LEU A 232 -23.04 5.07 -7.88
CA LEU A 232 -23.94 5.54 -6.85
C LEU A 232 -24.29 7.00 -7.09
N GLN A 233 -25.57 7.33 -7.03
CA GLN A 233 -26.04 8.71 -7.07
C GLN A 233 -25.64 9.41 -5.77
N VAL A 234 -25.28 10.70 -5.85
CA VAL A 234 -24.91 11.46 -4.65
C VAL A 234 -25.79 12.70 -4.49
N ARG A 235 -26.26 12.94 -3.27
CA ARG A 235 -26.95 14.18 -2.88
C ARG A 235 -26.08 14.98 -1.93
N GLY A 236 -26.08 16.31 -2.07
CA GLY A 236 -25.24 17.19 -1.24
C GLY A 236 -23.84 17.47 -1.81
N LEU A 237 -23.50 16.90 -2.96
CA LEU A 237 -22.27 17.20 -3.70
C LEU A 237 -22.61 17.53 -5.15
N ALA A 238 -22.20 18.72 -5.61
CA ALA A 238 -22.35 19.14 -7.00
C ALA A 238 -21.06 19.80 -7.48
N LEU A 239 -20.30 19.10 -8.33
CA LEU A 239 -19.09 19.64 -8.94
C LEU A 239 -19.34 19.91 -10.44
N ALA A 240 -18.79 21.00 -10.95
CA ALA A 240 -18.92 21.34 -12.38
C ALA A 240 -18.00 20.51 -13.31
N LYS A 241 -17.03 19.78 -12.75
CA LYS A 241 -16.03 19.01 -13.51
C LYS A 241 -15.80 17.64 -12.85
N PRO A 242 -15.41 16.62 -13.64
CA PRO A 242 -14.98 15.34 -13.09
C PRO A 242 -13.85 15.53 -12.08
N ALA A 243 -13.91 14.78 -10.98
CA ALA A 243 -12.93 14.88 -9.90
C ALA A 243 -12.75 13.54 -9.17
N THR A 244 -11.57 13.35 -8.61
CA THR A 244 -11.34 12.32 -7.60
C THR A 244 -11.72 12.89 -6.24
N VAL A 245 -12.69 12.26 -5.58
CA VAL A 245 -13.21 12.71 -4.28
C VAL A 245 -13.18 11.56 -3.29
N SER A 246 -12.86 11.87 -2.04
CA SER A 246 -13.32 11.04 -0.93
C SER A 246 -14.63 11.62 -0.43
N LEU A 247 -15.55 10.77 0.03
CA LEU A 247 -16.79 11.21 0.65
C LEU A 247 -17.20 10.29 1.79
N SER A 248 -17.94 10.84 2.75
CA SER A 248 -18.61 10.10 3.81
C SER A 248 -20.08 10.54 3.89
N GLY A 249 -20.94 9.62 4.29
CA GLY A 249 -22.38 9.85 4.23
C GLY A 249 -23.20 8.69 4.73
N ARG A 250 -24.44 8.64 4.25
CA ARG A 250 -25.37 7.52 4.47
C ARG A 250 -26.15 7.23 3.20
N PHE A 251 -26.52 5.98 3.00
CA PHE A 251 -27.47 5.63 1.96
C PHE A 251 -28.86 6.16 2.30
N LEU A 252 -29.51 6.85 1.35
CA LEU A 252 -30.93 7.19 1.42
C LEU A 252 -31.78 6.01 0.95
N ASP A 253 -31.31 5.36 -0.10
CA ASP A 253 -31.91 4.19 -0.76
C ASP A 253 -30.77 3.27 -1.24
N PRO A 254 -31.04 2.12 -1.89
CA PRO A 254 -30.00 1.19 -2.33
C PRO A 254 -28.92 1.77 -3.25
N THR A 255 -29.20 2.90 -3.92
CA THR A 255 -28.37 3.47 -4.99
C THR A 255 -27.96 4.94 -4.76
N THR A 256 -28.56 5.62 -3.78
CA THR A 256 -28.31 7.04 -3.50
C THR A 256 -27.65 7.24 -2.15
N VAL A 257 -26.55 8.02 -2.13
CA VAL A 257 -25.83 8.41 -0.93
C VAL A 257 -26.06 9.91 -0.65
N GLU A 258 -26.50 10.23 0.56
CA GLU A 258 -26.45 11.59 1.09
C GLU A 258 -25.05 11.87 1.63
N VAL A 259 -24.34 12.78 0.97
CA VAL A 259 -22.98 13.20 1.33
C VAL A 259 -23.05 14.13 2.54
N ARG A 260 -22.35 13.75 3.61
CA ARG A 260 -22.19 14.55 4.82
C ARG A 260 -20.89 15.35 4.81
N ASP A 261 -19.82 14.71 4.37
CA ASP A 261 -18.51 15.33 4.23
C ASP A 261 -17.84 14.83 2.96
N TRP A 262 -17.00 15.66 2.36
CA TRP A 262 -16.27 15.32 1.15
C TRP A 262 -14.94 16.05 1.07
N HIS A 263 -14.00 15.44 0.37
CA HIS A 263 -12.70 16.03 0.11
C HIS A 263 -12.31 15.84 -1.34
N ARG A 264 -11.84 16.91 -1.97
CA ARG A 264 -11.34 16.89 -3.35
C ARG A 264 -9.84 16.66 -3.36
N HIS A 265 -9.41 15.60 -4.04
CA HIS A 265 -8.00 15.31 -4.21
C HIS A 265 -7.40 16.08 -5.38
N TRP A 266 -6.12 16.40 -5.27
CA TRP A 266 -5.34 16.93 -6.38
C TRP A 266 -5.06 15.81 -7.39
N PRO A 267 -5.34 16.02 -8.69
CA PRO A 267 -5.08 15.02 -9.71
C PRO A 267 -3.61 14.60 -9.73
N LEU A 268 -3.35 13.30 -9.85
CA LEU A 268 -2.06 12.69 -10.16
C LEU A 268 -0.91 12.89 -9.14
N ALA A 269 -0.99 13.82 -8.18
CA ALA A 269 0.11 14.10 -7.26
C ALA A 269 0.57 12.86 -6.48
N ARG A 270 -0.37 12.14 -5.86
CA ARG A 270 -0.10 10.91 -5.10
C ARG A 270 0.29 9.74 -5.98
N ASP A 271 -0.38 9.55 -7.12
CA ASP A 271 -0.11 8.41 -8.01
C ASP A 271 1.26 8.54 -8.68
N LEU A 272 1.65 9.75 -9.08
CA LEU A 272 2.96 10.04 -9.64
C LEU A 272 4.08 9.80 -8.62
N THR A 273 3.93 10.36 -7.41
CA THR A 273 4.96 10.24 -6.36
C THR A 273 5.11 8.79 -5.86
N SER A 274 4.01 8.05 -5.76
CA SER A 274 4.04 6.59 -5.48
C SER A 274 4.77 5.83 -6.59
N SER A 275 4.41 6.07 -7.86
CA SER A 275 5.01 5.38 -9.01
C SER A 275 6.51 5.68 -9.15
N LEU A 276 6.91 6.95 -9.03
CA LEU A 276 8.31 7.37 -9.07
C LEU A 276 9.12 6.75 -7.92
N GLY A 277 8.55 6.72 -6.70
CA GLY A 277 9.18 6.07 -5.56
C GLY A 277 9.40 4.57 -5.79
N LEU A 278 8.37 3.87 -6.29
CA LEU A 278 8.48 2.44 -6.58
C LEU A 278 9.54 2.15 -7.66
N VAL A 279 9.55 2.93 -8.75
CA VAL A 279 10.57 2.82 -9.80
C VAL A 279 11.97 3.06 -9.23
N ALA A 280 12.15 4.07 -8.39
CA ALA A 280 13.44 4.36 -7.75
C ALA A 280 13.90 3.20 -6.85
N VAL A 281 13.00 2.61 -6.06
CA VAL A 281 13.31 1.42 -5.23
C VAL A 281 13.75 0.26 -6.13
N LEU A 282 13.00 -0.03 -7.20
CA LEU A 282 13.35 -1.11 -8.14
C LEU A 282 14.72 -0.89 -8.79
N ILE A 283 15.01 0.33 -9.24
CA ILE A 283 16.31 0.69 -9.83
C ILE A 283 17.44 0.46 -8.82
N VAL A 284 17.27 0.88 -7.57
CA VAL A 284 18.28 0.70 -6.51
C VAL A 284 18.45 -0.77 -6.12
N LEU A 285 17.40 -1.59 -6.23
CA LEU A 285 17.47 -3.04 -5.94
C LEU A 285 18.12 -3.85 -7.07
N ILE A 286 17.93 -3.45 -8.32
CA ILE A 286 18.45 -4.15 -9.52
C ILE A 286 19.85 -3.64 -9.90
N GLY A 287 20.19 -2.41 -9.52
CA GLY A 287 21.46 -1.77 -9.79
C GLY A 287 22.65 -2.68 -9.45
N ARG A 288 23.31 -3.19 -10.49
CA ARG A 288 24.53 -3.96 -10.38
C ARG A 288 25.73 -3.03 -10.54
N ARG A 289 26.79 -3.34 -9.80
CA ARG A 289 28.15 -3.00 -10.20
C ARG A 289 28.32 -3.52 -11.63
N ARG A 290 28.44 -2.62 -12.63
CA ARG A 290 29.13 -2.98 -13.86
C ARG A 290 30.54 -3.28 -13.39
N ASP A 291 30.89 -4.56 -13.34
CA ASP A 291 32.27 -4.95 -13.19
C ASP A 291 33.01 -4.19 -14.29
N ARG A 292 33.81 -3.20 -13.90
CA ARG A 292 34.97 -2.86 -14.72
C ARG A 292 35.75 -4.14 -14.69
N ALA A 293 35.61 -4.91 -15.78
CA ALA A 293 36.51 -5.98 -16.11
C ALA A 293 37.90 -5.50 -15.71
N GLN A 294 38.55 -6.27 -14.86
CA GLN A 294 39.99 -6.18 -14.72
C GLN A 294 40.55 -6.36 -16.13
N VAL A 295 40.80 -5.23 -16.80
CA VAL A 295 41.88 -5.15 -17.77
C VAL A 295 43.15 -5.17 -16.92
N GLY A 296 43.43 -6.34 -16.34
CA GLY A 296 44.81 -6.80 -16.20
C GLY A 296 45.22 -7.12 -17.64
N GLY A 297 46.24 -6.48 -18.15
CA GLY A 297 47.58 -6.73 -17.66
C GLY A 297 48.15 -7.87 -18.49
N GLY A 298 48.49 -7.53 -19.72
CA GLY A 298 49.40 -8.23 -20.61
C GLY A 298 50.23 -7.16 -21.29
#